data_AF-A0AB38F4N9-F1
#
_entry.id   AF-A0AB38F4N9-F1
#
_cell.length_a   1.000
_cell.length_b   1.000
_cell.length_c   1.000
_cell.angle_alpha   90.00
_cell.angle_beta   90.00
_cell.angle_gamma   90.00
#
_symmetry.space_group_name_H-M   'P 1'
#
loop_
_entity.id
_entity.type
_entity.pdbx_description
1 polymer ?
#
loop_
_entity_poly.entity_id
_entity_poly.type
_entity_poly.pdbx_seq_one_letter_code
_entity_poly.pdbx_strand_id
1 'polypeptide(L)' 'MVMNDAVAALFADAPASSGADVGNLLNVGLIEAEDVSNAIAWLVSDQARYVTGIALPVDAGFTAR' A
#
# COMPACT_ATOMS: atom_id res chain seq x y z
N MET A 1 -2.80 6.56 -7.15
CA MET A 1 -4.02 6.60 -6.30
C MET A 1 -4.71 7.94 -6.49
N VAL A 2 -6.01 8.04 -6.21
CA VAL A 2 -6.73 9.33 -6.27
C VAL A 2 -6.40 10.11 -5.00
N MET A 3 -5.70 11.22 -5.15
CA MET A 3 -5.40 12.13 -4.03
C MET A 3 -6.61 13.03 -3.78
N ASN A 4 -7.10 13.01 -2.54
CA ASN A 4 -8.21 13.83 -2.09
C ASN A 4 -7.69 14.89 -1.12
N ASP A 5 -7.88 16.16 -1.46
CA ASP A 5 -7.35 17.29 -0.68
C ASP A 5 -7.91 17.34 0.75
N ALA A 6 -9.19 16.97 0.95
CA ALA A 6 -9.79 16.92 2.27
C ALA A 6 -9.17 15.81 3.14
N VAL A 7 -8.83 14.68 2.51
CA VAL A 7 -8.13 13.57 3.18
C VAL A 7 -6.69 13.96 3.48
N ALA A 8 -5.99 14.61 2.55
CA ALA A 8 -4.64 15.11 2.77
C ALA A 8 -4.57 16.12 3.93
N ALA A 9 -5.53 17.05 4.02
CA ALA A 9 -5.62 18.00 5.13
C ALA A 9 -5.83 17.31 6.49
N LEU A 10 -6.67 16.27 6.53
CA LEU A 10 -6.91 15.49 7.74
C LEU A 10 -5.63 14.79 8.25
N PHE A 11 -4.77 14.31 7.36
CA PHE A 11 -3.50 13.68 7.72
C PHE A 11 -2.37 14.68 8.00
N ALA A 12 -2.46 15.92 7.49
CA ALA A 12 -1.48 16.98 7.75
C ALA A 12 -1.56 17.53 9.18
N ASP A 13 -2.78 17.61 9.75
CA ASP A 13 -3.04 18.17 11.08
C ASP A 13 -3.11 17.11 12.20
N ALA A 14 -2.99 15.82 11.87
CA ALA A 14 -3.00 14.75 12.86
C ALA A 14 -1.71 14.74 13.69
N PRO A 15 -1.77 14.80 15.04
CA PRO A 15 -0.60 14.59 15.88
C PRO A 15 0.08 13.27 15.50
N ALA A 16 1.42 13.27 15.43
CA ALA A 16 2.24 12.09 15.10
C ALA A 16 1.98 10.85 15.99
N SER A 17 1.21 11.00 17.06
CA SER A 17 0.85 9.95 18.02
C SER A 17 -0.62 9.91 18.44
N SER A 18 -1.57 10.55 17.73
CA SER A 18 -2.99 10.46 18.10
C SER A 18 -3.67 9.21 17.54
N GLY A 19 -3.35 8.05 18.10
CA GLY A 19 -4.33 7.01 18.43
C GLY A 19 -5.10 6.28 17.32
N ALA A 20 -4.82 6.49 16.03
CA ALA A 20 -5.28 5.60 14.99
C ALA A 20 -4.07 5.00 14.29
N ASP A 21 -3.99 3.68 14.36
CA ASP A 21 -2.95 2.82 13.81
C ASP A 21 -3.00 2.74 12.27
N VAL A 22 -3.25 3.86 11.59
CA VAL A 22 -3.37 4.00 10.13
C VAL A 22 -2.00 4.05 9.44
N GLY A 23 -1.01 3.37 10.02
CA GLY A 23 0.36 3.29 9.52
C GLY A 23 0.69 1.91 9.00
N ASN A 24 1.45 1.89 7.91
CA ASN A 24 2.09 0.69 7.38
C ASN A 24 2.99 0.02 8.44
N LEU A 25 3.16 -1.30 8.36
CA LEU A 25 4.15 -2.00 9.19
C LEU A 25 5.57 -1.55 8.83
N LEU A 26 5.82 -1.32 7.55
CA LEU A 26 7.06 -0.75 7.07
C LEU A 26 7.06 0.77 7.28
N ASN A 27 8.22 1.34 7.62
CA ASN A 27 8.42 2.78 7.75
C ASN A 27 8.50 3.47 6.37
N VAL A 28 7.43 3.37 5.59
CA VAL A 28 7.24 3.97 4.27
C VAL A 28 5.91 4.71 4.23
N GLY A 29 5.85 5.75 3.41
CA GLY A 29 4.63 6.51 3.18
C GLY A 29 3.56 5.73 2.41
N LEU A 30 2.59 6.46 1.86
CA LEU A 30 1.64 5.89 0.91
C LEU A 30 2.40 5.23 -0.25
N ILE A 31 1.97 4.03 -0.64
CA ILE A 31 2.51 3.36 -1.82
C ILE A 31 2.09 4.10 -3.08
N GLU A 32 2.91 4.02 -4.12
CA GLU A 32 2.64 4.66 -5.40
C GLU A 32 1.91 3.71 -6.36
N ALA A 33 1.30 4.28 -7.41
CA ALA A 33 0.65 3.47 -8.45
C ALA A 33 1.66 2.54 -9.17
N GLU A 34 2.93 2.95 -9.21
CA GLU A 34 4.02 2.17 -9.77
C GLU A 34 4.30 0.88 -8.97
N ASP A 35 4.18 0.90 -7.65
CA ASP A 35 4.40 -0.29 -6.80
C ASP A 35 3.42 -1.43 -7.16
N VAL A 36 2.15 -1.07 -7.36
CA VAL A 36 1.11 -2.01 -7.79
C VAL A 36 1.35 -2.48 -9.22
N SER A 37 1.75 -1.56 -10.12
CA SER A 37 2.01 -1.87 -11.52
C SER A 37 3.18 -2.85 -11.69
N ASN A 38 4.23 -2.67 -10.89
CA ASN A 38 5.38 -3.57 -10.86
C ASN A 38 5.03 -4.97 -10.34
N ALA A 39 4.20 -5.05 -9.29
CA ALA A 39 3.69 -6.34 -8.80
C ALA A 39 2.86 -7.07 -9.86
N ILE A 40 2.01 -6.35 -10.60
CA ILE A 40 1.24 -6.89 -11.73
C ILE A 40 2.18 -7.37 -12.84
N ALA A 41 3.16 -6.55 -13.23
CA ALA A 41 4.10 -6.90 -14.29
C ALA A 41 4.87 -8.19 -13.99
N TRP A 42 5.26 -8.41 -12.73
CA TRP A 42 5.82 -9.68 -12.28
C TRP A 42 4.79 -10.81 -12.34
N LEU A 43 3.58 -10.60 -11.80
CA LEU A 43 2.54 -11.63 -11.68
C LEU A 43 2.06 -12.17 -13.04
N VAL A 44 2.05 -11.33 -14.09
CA VAL A 44 1.65 -11.73 -15.45
C VAL A 44 2.80 -12.26 -16.30
N SER A 45 4.02 -12.32 -15.75
CA SER A 45 5.20 -12.80 -16.47
C SER A 45 5.41 -14.32 -16.35
N ASP A 46 6.33 -14.85 -17.16
CA ASP A 46 6.76 -16.26 -17.08
C ASP A 46 7.35 -16.64 -15.71
N GLN A 47 7.84 -15.66 -14.93
CA GLN A 47 8.39 -15.88 -13.59
C GLN A 47 7.33 -16.29 -12.57
N ALA A 48 6.06 -15.99 -12.84
CA ALA A 48 4.93 -16.31 -11.96
C ALA A 48 3.98 -17.37 -12.56
N ARG A 49 4.43 -18.15 -13.56
CA ARG A 49 3.59 -19.08 -14.35
C ARG A 49 2.76 -20.11 -13.57
N TYR A 50 3.07 -20.36 -12.30
CA TYR A 50 2.33 -21.29 -11.43
C TYR A 50 1.74 -20.62 -10.19
N VAL A 51 1.77 -19.29 -10.13
CA VAL A 51 1.14 -18.51 -9.06
C VAL A 51 -0.32 -18.29 -9.42
N THR A 52 -1.24 -18.88 -8.66
CA THR A 52 -2.68 -18.78 -8.90
C THR A 52 -3.46 -18.88 -7.59
N GLY A 53 -4.67 -18.32 -7.55
CA GLY A 53 -5.57 -18.39 -6.40
C GLY A 53 -5.14 -17.63 -5.15
N ILE A 54 -4.10 -16.79 -5.22
CA ILE A 54 -3.60 -16.02 -4.09
C ILE A 54 -4.26 -14.64 -3.99
N ALA A 55 -4.42 -14.15 -2.77
CA ALA A 55 -4.48 -12.72 -2.50
C ALA A 55 -3.04 -12.26 -2.22
N LEU A 56 -2.50 -11.37 -3.06
CA LEU A 56 -1.15 -10.82 -2.92
C LEU A 56 -1.22 -9.41 -2.31
N PRO A 57 -0.87 -9.21 -1.03
CA PRO A 57 -0.83 -7.89 -0.43
C PRO A 57 0.28 -7.05 -1.05
N VAL A 58 -0.07 -5.84 -1.49
CA VAL A 58 0.85 -4.79 -1.91
C VAL A 58 0.44 -3.54 -1.14
N ASP A 59 0.78 -3.51 0.15
CA ASP A 59 0.18 -2.60 1.13
C ASP A 59 1.16 -2.14 2.22
N ALA A 60 2.47 -2.32 1.99
CA ALA A 60 3.51 -2.03 2.97
C ALA A 60 3.29 -2.66 4.36
N GLY A 61 2.59 -3.81 4.41
CA GLY A 61 2.33 -4.59 5.61
C GLY A 61 1.14 -4.10 6.44
N PHE A 62 0.26 -3.28 5.86
CA PHE A 62 -0.97 -2.82 6.51
C PHE A 62 -1.85 -3.99 6.99
N THR A 63 -2.01 -5.04 6.18
CA THR A 63 -2.82 -6.22 6.54
C THR A 63 -2.12 -7.22 7.46
N ALA A 64 -0.82 -7.07 7.70
CA ALA A 64 -0.02 -7.99 8.51
C ALA A 64 0.22 -7.51 9.95
N ARG A 65 -0.34 -6.35 10.30
CA ARG A 65 -0.19 -5.71 11.60
C ARG A 65 -1.09 -6.31 12.68
#